data_AF-A0A9D0BF40-F1
#
_entry.id   AF-A0A9D0BF40-F1
#
_cell.length_a   1.000
_cell.length_b   1.000
_cell.length_c   1.000
_cell.angle_alpha   90.00
_cell.angle_beta   90.00
_cell.angle_gamma   90.00
#
_symmetry.space_group_name_H-M   'P 1'
#
loop_
_entity.id
_entity.type
_entity.pdbx_description
1 polymer ?
#
loop_
_entity_poly.entity_id
_entity_poly.type
_entity_poly.pdbx_seq_one_letter_code
_entity_poly.pdbx_strand_id
1 'polypeptide(L)'
;MYLDARQWQQVRALFATVADAPGERKRIAAAIGLLENQVGRIAGTWRDRGGNIAGSGLPGQLDCIAESKNTTTYLKLLARDGLLRWHRVDARRLRHPWILDLHWTAVIRERGSGRAYAVDSWFLDNGQPPYIQPLGDWLSGRRPDGGQKHLGD
;
A
#
# COMPACT_ATOMS: atom_id res chain seq x y z
N MET A 1 -19.37 -0.78 -5.95
CA MET A 1 -18.23 -1.41 -6.63
C MET A 1 -17.96 -2.71 -5.90
N TYR A 2 -18.22 -3.86 -6.52
CA TYR A 2 -18.16 -5.14 -5.83
C TYR A 2 -17.13 -6.05 -6.51
N LEU A 3 -16.16 -6.52 -5.72
CA LEU A 3 -15.39 -7.70 -6.09
C LEU A 3 -16.34 -8.89 -6.03
N ASP A 4 -16.27 -9.77 -7.02
CA ASP A 4 -17.04 -11.00 -6.97
C ASP A 4 -16.44 -12.00 -5.96
N ALA A 5 -17.20 -13.04 -5.63
CA ALA A 5 -16.78 -14.04 -4.66
C ALA A 5 -15.50 -14.78 -5.07
N ARG A 6 -15.26 -14.97 -6.38
CA ARG A 6 -14.07 -15.66 -6.91
C ARG A 6 -12.83 -14.79 -6.73
N GLN A 7 -12.93 -13.50 -7.05
CA GLN A 7 -11.88 -12.50 -6.86
C GLN A 7 -11.46 -12.42 -5.39
N TRP A 8 -12.43 -12.35 -4.46
CA TRP A 8 -12.13 -12.32 -3.04
C TRP A 8 -11.55 -13.65 -2.52
N GLN A 9 -11.98 -14.79 -3.06
CA GLN A 9 -11.40 -16.09 -2.69
C GLN A 9 -9.91 -16.18 -3.06
N GLN A 10 -9.48 -15.58 -4.17
CA GLN A 10 -8.06 -15.47 -4.51
C GLN A 10 -7.28 -14.67 -3.46
N VAL A 11 -7.87 -13.59 -2.94
CA VAL A 11 -7.28 -12.79 -1.85
C VAL A 11 -7.13 -13.63 -0.60
N ARG A 12 -8.18 -14.35 -0.17
CA ARG A 12 -8.13 -15.24 1.00
C ARG A 12 -7.06 -16.33 0.87
N ALA A 13 -6.91 -16.91 -0.33
CA ALA A 13 -5.92 -17.95 -0.59
C ALA A 13 -4.47 -17.50 -0.30
N LEU A 14 -4.16 -16.20 -0.46
CA LEU A 14 -2.83 -15.66 -0.14
C LEU A 14 -2.47 -15.82 1.35
N PHE A 15 -3.46 -15.85 2.25
CA PHE A 15 -3.24 -15.85 3.70
C PHE A 15 -3.31 -17.26 4.34
N ALA A 16 -3.57 -18.30 3.55
CA ALA A 16 -3.80 -19.67 4.03
C ALA A 16 -2.63 -20.22 4.87
N THR A 17 -1.39 -19.83 4.56
CA THR A 17 -0.17 -20.36 5.19
C THR A 17 0.64 -19.32 5.97
N VAL A 18 0.04 -18.19 6.36
CA VAL A 18 0.72 -17.16 7.16
C VAL A 18 0.94 -17.64 8.60
N ALA A 19 2.20 -17.74 9.01
CA ALA A 19 2.54 -18.16 10.37
C ALA A 19 2.90 -16.98 11.29
N ASP A 20 3.46 -15.89 10.75
CA ASP A 20 4.11 -14.84 11.54
C ASP A 20 3.90 -13.42 10.96
N ALA A 21 4.30 -12.40 11.73
CA ALA A 21 4.13 -11.00 11.32
C ALA A 21 4.91 -10.66 10.03
N PRO A 22 6.19 -11.05 9.84
CA PRO A 22 6.88 -10.86 8.57
C PRO A 22 6.17 -11.51 7.38
N GLY A 23 5.69 -12.75 7.52
CA GLY A 23 4.92 -13.45 6.50
C GLY A 23 3.60 -12.76 6.18
N GLU A 24 2.89 -12.26 7.20
CA GLU A 24 1.66 -11.49 7.01
C GLU A 24 1.92 -10.22 6.21
N ARG A 25 3.02 -9.48 6.46
CA ARG A 25 3.39 -8.31 5.64
C ARG A 25 3.61 -8.68 4.18
N LYS A 26 4.30 -9.79 3.89
CA LYS A 26 4.47 -10.27 2.51
C LYS A 26 3.13 -10.57 1.83
N ARG A 27 2.17 -11.16 2.56
CA ARG A 27 0.83 -11.44 2.01
C ARG A 27 -0.04 -10.20 1.89
N ILE A 28 0.08 -9.24 2.80
CA ILE A 28 -0.54 -7.92 2.65
C ILE A 28 -0.07 -7.28 1.34
N ALA A 29 1.24 -7.23 1.08
CA ALA A 29 1.75 -6.66 -0.16
C ALA A 29 1.18 -7.39 -1.40
N ALA A 30 1.22 -8.72 -1.43
CA ALA A 30 0.63 -9.48 -2.53
C ALA A 30 -0.88 -9.22 -2.71
N ALA A 31 -1.63 -9.11 -1.61
CA ALA A 31 -3.06 -8.87 -1.62
C ALA A 31 -3.42 -7.46 -2.12
N ILE A 32 -2.66 -6.43 -1.71
CA ILE A 32 -2.86 -5.07 -2.22
C ILE A 32 -2.64 -5.02 -3.73
N GLY A 33 -1.54 -5.57 -4.24
CA GLY A 33 -1.29 -5.62 -5.69
C GLY A 33 -2.38 -6.40 -6.45
N LEU A 34 -2.85 -7.52 -5.91
CA LEU A 34 -3.96 -8.27 -6.51
C LEU A 34 -5.26 -7.45 -6.55
N LEU A 35 -5.59 -6.75 -5.45
CA LEU A 35 -6.79 -5.92 -5.35
C LEU A 35 -6.71 -4.70 -6.27
N GLU A 36 -5.56 -4.05 -6.36
CA GLU A 36 -5.31 -2.94 -7.30
C GLU A 36 -5.45 -3.39 -8.76
N ASN A 37 -4.98 -4.60 -9.11
CA ASN A 37 -5.19 -5.16 -10.44
C ASN A 37 -6.69 -5.46 -10.72
N GLN A 38 -7.36 -6.14 -9.78
CA GLN A 38 -8.76 -6.51 -9.93
C GLN A 38 -9.67 -5.28 -9.99
N VAL A 39 -9.46 -4.30 -9.10
CA VAL A 39 -10.24 -3.05 -9.02
C VAL A 39 -9.87 -2.08 -10.13
N GLY A 40 -8.59 -1.94 -10.49
CA GLY A 40 -8.14 -1.03 -11.54
C GLY A 40 -8.73 -1.35 -12.92
N ARG A 41 -8.97 -2.64 -13.21
CA ARG A 41 -9.68 -3.08 -14.42
C ARG A 41 -11.15 -2.67 -14.43
N ILE A 42 -11.79 -2.58 -13.27
CA ILE A 42 -13.19 -2.17 -13.10
C ILE A 42 -13.30 -0.63 -13.09
N ALA A 43 -12.36 0.05 -12.45
CA ALA A 43 -12.35 1.50 -12.22
C ALA A 43 -11.84 2.31 -13.42
N GLY A 44 -11.16 1.65 -14.39
CA GLY A 44 -10.46 2.35 -15.46
C GLY A 44 -9.10 2.95 -15.04
N THR A 45 -8.60 2.64 -13.84
CA THR A 45 -7.30 3.12 -13.31
C THR A 45 -6.16 2.14 -13.58
N TRP A 46 -6.37 1.16 -14.46
CA TRP A 46 -5.39 0.12 -14.76
C TRP A 46 -4.09 0.62 -15.43
N ARG A 47 -4.06 1.89 -15.86
CA ARG A 47 -2.92 2.56 -16.51
C ARG A 47 -2.05 3.37 -15.53
N ASP A 48 -2.30 3.27 -14.23
CA ASP A 48 -1.56 4.00 -13.21
C ASP A 48 -0.08 3.58 -13.19
N ARG A 49 0.82 4.56 -13.25
CA ARG A 49 2.28 4.37 -13.34
C ARG A 49 2.93 4.85 -12.05
N GLY A 50 3.82 4.03 -11.49
CA GLY A 50 4.50 4.34 -10.23
C GLY A 50 5.35 5.61 -10.30
N GLY A 51 5.39 6.39 -9.23
CA GLY A 51 6.27 7.55 -9.10
C GLY A 51 5.76 8.84 -9.75
N ASN A 52 4.47 8.94 -10.09
CA ASN A 52 3.94 10.17 -10.68
C ASN A 52 3.85 11.31 -9.66
N ILE A 53 4.56 12.40 -9.96
CA ILE A 53 4.40 13.70 -9.32
C ILE A 53 2.96 14.16 -9.55
N ALA A 54 2.35 14.74 -8.51
CA ALA A 54 1.01 15.31 -8.55
C ALA A 54 0.76 16.08 -9.87
N GLY A 55 -0.32 15.74 -10.60
CA GLY A 55 -0.88 16.62 -11.63
C GLY A 55 -0.61 16.29 -13.10
N SER A 56 -0.23 15.06 -13.50
CA SER A 56 -0.13 14.74 -14.95
C SER A 56 -1.48 14.80 -15.69
N GLY A 57 -2.61 14.76 -14.97
CA GLY A 57 -3.95 14.97 -15.53
C GLY A 57 -4.39 13.91 -16.54
N LEU A 58 -3.66 12.80 -16.67
CA LEU A 58 -3.97 11.75 -17.63
C LEU A 58 -5.09 10.83 -17.10
N PRO A 59 -6.08 10.46 -17.94
CA PRO A 59 -7.12 9.52 -17.56
C PRO A 59 -6.53 8.20 -17.04
N GLY A 60 -6.87 7.85 -15.79
CA GLY A 60 -6.48 6.59 -15.15
C GLY A 60 -5.26 6.65 -14.22
N GLN A 61 -4.70 7.83 -13.93
CA GLN A 61 -3.64 8.02 -12.92
C GLN A 61 -4.23 8.33 -11.53
N LEU A 62 -3.60 7.82 -10.47
CA LEU A 62 -3.91 8.16 -9.08
C LEU A 62 -2.84 9.08 -8.49
N ASP A 63 -3.24 9.98 -7.58
CA ASP A 63 -2.30 10.73 -6.74
C ASP A 63 -2.04 9.98 -5.42
N CYS A 64 -1.00 10.38 -4.68
CA CYS A 64 -0.62 9.72 -3.41
C CYS A 64 -1.75 9.76 -2.35
N ILE A 65 -2.68 10.71 -2.45
CA ILE A 65 -3.84 10.80 -1.57
C ILE A 65 -4.84 9.71 -1.92
N ALA A 66 -5.15 9.52 -3.20
CA ALA A 66 -6.08 8.52 -3.69
C ALA A 66 -5.55 7.09 -3.47
N GLU A 67 -4.28 6.83 -3.77
CA GLU A 67 -3.65 5.53 -3.50
C GLU A 67 -3.64 5.20 -2.01
N SER A 68 -3.21 6.12 -1.15
CA SER A 68 -3.20 5.87 0.29
C SER A 68 -4.61 5.64 0.84
N LYS A 69 -5.64 6.28 0.28
CA LYS A 69 -7.07 6.00 0.57
C LYS A 69 -7.49 4.61 0.12
N ASN A 70 -7.15 4.20 -1.11
CA ASN A 70 -7.49 2.88 -1.65
C ASN A 70 -6.81 1.77 -0.84
N THR A 71 -5.51 1.88 -0.60
CA THR A 71 -4.74 0.92 0.21
C THR A 71 -5.28 0.81 1.63
N THR A 72 -5.64 1.94 2.26
CA THR A 72 -6.31 1.92 3.58
C THR A 72 -7.66 1.18 3.53
N THR A 73 -8.41 1.33 2.44
CA THR A 73 -9.70 0.66 2.25
C THR A 73 -9.51 -0.84 2.11
N TYR A 74 -8.57 -1.29 1.28
CA TYR A 74 -8.22 -2.69 1.12
C TYR A 74 -7.76 -3.32 2.44
N LEU A 75 -6.86 -2.66 3.17
CA LEU A 75 -6.41 -3.13 4.49
C LEU A 75 -7.59 -3.30 5.47
N LYS A 76 -8.56 -2.38 5.46
CA LYS A 76 -9.76 -2.50 6.30
C LYS A 76 -10.65 -3.67 5.87
N LEU A 77 -10.76 -3.96 4.57
CA LEU A 77 -11.50 -5.12 4.08
C LEU A 77 -10.82 -6.44 4.51
N LEU A 78 -9.50 -6.54 4.36
CA LEU A 78 -8.72 -7.68 4.84
C LEU A 78 -8.88 -7.88 6.35
N ALA A 79 -8.86 -6.79 7.13
CA ALA A 79 -9.06 -6.85 8.58
C ALA A 79 -10.47 -7.31 8.97
N ARG A 80 -11.51 -6.82 8.29
CA ARG A 80 -12.90 -7.23 8.50
C ARG A 80 -13.14 -8.70 8.17
N ASP A 81 -12.42 -9.23 7.19
CA ASP A 81 -12.46 -10.64 6.82
C ASP A 81 -11.59 -11.54 7.71
N GLY A 82 -10.97 -11.00 8.77
CA GLY A 82 -10.15 -11.76 9.71
C GLY A 82 -8.79 -12.21 9.16
N LEU A 83 -8.36 -11.70 8.02
CA LEU A 83 -7.09 -12.09 7.38
C LEU A 83 -5.86 -11.49 8.07
N LEU A 84 -6.02 -10.39 8.80
CA LEU A 84 -4.94 -9.73 9.55
C LEU A 84 -4.91 -10.21 11.01
N ARG A 85 -4.11 -11.24 11.28
CA ARG A 85 -3.89 -11.81 12.61
C ARG A 85 -2.84 -11.05 13.39
N TRP A 86 -1.75 -10.64 12.74
CA TRP A 86 -0.59 -10.05 13.40
C TRP A 86 -0.56 -8.54 13.37
N HIS A 87 -1.30 -7.91 12.46
CA HIS A 87 -1.37 -6.46 12.35
C HIS A 87 -2.80 -5.94 12.55
N ARG A 88 -2.89 -4.65 12.88
CA ARG A 88 -4.10 -3.85 12.80
C ARG A 88 -3.87 -2.67 11.86
N VAL A 89 -4.94 -2.15 11.29
CA VAL A 89 -4.90 -0.95 10.45
C VAL A 89 -4.87 0.27 11.34
N ASP A 90 -3.90 1.15 11.13
CA ASP A 90 -3.77 2.43 11.83
C ASP A 90 -4.22 3.59 10.92
N ALA A 91 -4.34 4.78 11.51
CA ALA A 91 -4.55 5.99 10.72
C ALA A 91 -3.38 6.24 9.76
N ARG A 92 -3.69 6.70 8.54
CA ARG A 92 -2.69 7.13 7.55
C ARG A 92 -1.69 8.12 8.13
N ARG A 93 -0.53 8.22 7.48
CA ARG A 93 0.51 9.19 7.85
C ARG A 93 0.94 10.00 6.64
N LEU A 94 1.27 11.26 6.91
CA LEU A 94 1.84 12.21 5.97
C LEU A 94 3.32 12.36 6.29
N ARG A 95 4.15 12.34 5.25
CA ARG A 95 5.55 12.77 5.32
C ARG A 95 5.69 14.11 4.60
N HIS A 96 6.50 14.97 5.19
CA HIS A 96 6.75 16.30 4.65
C HIS A 96 8.22 16.70 4.86
N PRO A 97 9.15 16.16 4.05
CA PRO A 97 10.54 16.58 4.10
C PRO A 97 10.62 17.93 3.39
N TRP A 98 10.70 19.02 4.15
CA TRP A 98 11.02 20.36 3.66
C TRP A 98 10.10 20.90 2.54
N ILE A 99 8.78 20.80 2.74
CA ILE A 99 7.71 21.55 2.03
C ILE A 99 7.43 21.13 0.56
N LEU A 100 8.31 20.38 -0.13
CA LEU A 100 8.13 20.07 -1.57
C LEU A 100 7.66 18.63 -1.90
N ASP A 101 7.73 17.68 -0.97
CA ASP A 101 7.31 16.27 -1.19
C ASP A 101 6.21 15.83 -0.21
N LEU A 102 4.99 16.35 -0.34
CA LEU A 102 3.81 15.83 0.38
C LEU A 102 3.55 14.40 -0.06
N HIS A 103 3.75 13.43 0.84
CA HIS A 103 3.47 12.02 0.55
C HIS A 103 2.62 11.39 1.64
N TRP A 104 1.52 10.73 1.26
CA TRP A 104 0.65 10.01 2.17
C TRP A 104 0.86 8.50 2.04
N THR A 105 0.80 7.78 3.16
CA THR A 105 0.86 6.31 3.17
C THR A 105 -0.22 5.71 4.06
N ALA A 106 -0.64 4.48 3.71
CA ALA A 106 -1.41 3.64 4.60
C ALA A 106 -0.49 3.05 5.68
N VAL A 107 -1.06 2.71 6.85
CA VAL A 107 -0.26 2.23 7.98
C VAL A 107 -0.88 0.96 8.57
N ILE A 108 -0.02 -0.02 8.81
CA ILE A 108 -0.32 -1.19 9.64
C ILE A 108 0.56 -1.17 10.88
N ARG A 109 0.00 -1.63 12.00
CA ARG A 109 0.74 -1.78 13.26
C ARG A 109 0.71 -3.21 13.73
N GLU A 110 1.90 -3.76 13.97
CA GLU A 110 2.07 -5.08 14.53
C GLU A 110 1.56 -5.12 15.97
N ARG A 111 0.75 -6.13 16.29
CA ARG A 111 0.05 -6.24 17.59
C ARG A 111 1.01 -6.56 18.72
N GLY A 112 1.94 -7.49 18.52
CA GLY A 112 2.88 -7.95 19.56
C GLY A 112 3.92 -6.89 19.93
N SER A 113 4.63 -6.34 18.94
CA SER A 113 5.71 -5.36 19.17
C SER A 113 5.24 -3.91 19.21
N GLY A 114 4.02 -3.62 18.73
CA GLY A 114 3.55 -2.24 18.55
C GLY A 114 4.23 -1.49 17.40
N ARG A 115 5.15 -2.12 16.66
CA ARG A 115 5.90 -1.49 15.56
C ARG A 115 4.97 -1.16 14.40
N ALA A 116 5.07 0.06 13.89
CA ALA A 116 4.28 0.54 12.76
C ALA A 116 5.08 0.44 11.45
N TYR A 117 4.36 0.16 10.36
CA TYR A 117 4.92 0.03 9.02
C TYR A 117 4.07 0.84 8.05
N ALA A 118 4.73 1.57 7.16
CA ALA A 118 4.11 2.18 5.99
C ALA A 118 3.79 1.08 4.97
N VAL A 119 2.64 1.17 4.32
CA VAL A 119 2.24 0.34 3.17
C VAL A 119 2.02 1.30 2.00
N ASP A 120 2.99 1.35 1.11
CA ASP A 120 3.12 2.39 0.10
C ASP A 120 3.11 1.78 -1.31
N SER A 121 1.96 1.88 -2.00
CA SER A 121 1.78 1.41 -3.39
C SER A 121 2.22 2.42 -4.45
N TRP A 122 2.58 3.66 -4.07
CA TRP A 122 2.88 4.73 -5.03
C TRP A 122 4.14 4.51 -5.87
N PHE A 123 5.10 3.74 -5.35
CA PHE A 123 6.41 3.61 -5.98
C PHE A 123 6.43 2.70 -7.21
N LEU A 124 5.40 1.87 -7.40
CA LEU A 124 5.39 0.83 -8.43
C LEU A 124 4.15 0.95 -9.30
N ASP A 125 4.23 0.40 -10.51
CA ASP A 125 3.08 0.37 -11.42
C ASP A 125 1.89 -0.39 -10.82
N ASN A 126 0.68 -0.05 -11.28
CA ASN A 126 -0.56 -0.64 -10.79
C ASN A 126 -0.50 -2.18 -10.69
N GLY A 127 -0.84 -2.70 -9.52
CA GLY A 127 -0.92 -4.13 -9.26
C GLY A 127 0.40 -4.80 -8.90
N GLN A 128 1.50 -4.05 -8.81
CA GLN A 128 2.71 -4.52 -8.15
C GLN A 128 2.53 -4.50 -6.62
N PRO A 129 3.12 -5.45 -5.88
CA PRO A 129 3.05 -5.44 -4.42
C PRO A 129 3.65 -4.14 -3.85
N PRO A 130 2.93 -3.37 -3.00
CA PRO A 130 3.47 -2.17 -2.38
C PRO A 130 4.70 -2.48 -1.55
N TYR A 131 5.54 -1.47 -1.37
CA TYR A 131 6.60 -1.55 -0.38
C TYR A 131 6.01 -1.46 1.03
N ILE A 132 6.51 -2.34 1.91
CA ILE A 132 6.19 -2.31 3.33
C ILE A 132 7.47 -2.17 4.13
N GLN A 133 7.64 -1.04 4.79
CA GLN A 133 8.85 -0.70 5.54
C GLN A 133 8.51 -0.07 6.91
N PRO A 134 9.45 -0.07 7.87
CA PRO A 134 9.23 0.60 9.16
C PRO A 134 8.80 2.05 8.97
N LEU A 135 7.79 2.48 9.72
CA LEU A 135 7.21 3.83 9.56
C LEU A 135 8.24 4.94 9.82
N GLY A 136 9.18 4.74 10.76
CA GLY A 136 10.26 5.69 11.02
C GLY A 136 11.21 5.87 9.83
N ASP A 137 11.56 4.77 9.16
CA ASP A 137 12.39 4.81 7.95
C ASP A 137 11.64 5.55 6.84
N TRP A 138 10.35 5.26 6.67
CA TRP A 138 9.51 5.99 5.71
C TRP A 138 9.46 7.48 6.03
N LEU A 139 9.18 7.88 7.27
CA LEU A 139 9.10 9.28 7.67
C LEU A 139 10.42 10.05 7.45
N SER A 140 11.57 9.38 7.57
CA SER A 140 12.89 10.00 7.31
C SER A 140 13.22 10.19 5.83
N GLY A 141 12.38 9.71 4.91
CA GLY A 141 12.64 9.82 3.48
C GLY A 141 13.44 8.64 2.89
N ARG A 142 13.79 7.63 3.70
CA ARG A 142 14.51 6.44 3.23
C ARG A 142 13.66 5.70 2.20
N ARG A 143 14.24 5.44 1.02
CA ARG A 143 13.57 4.64 0.00
C ARG A 143 13.58 3.15 0.36
N PRO A 144 12.55 2.39 -0.03
CA PRO A 144 12.44 0.96 0.26
C PRO A 144 13.52 0.09 -0.38
N ASP A 145 14.11 0.56 -1.48
CA ASP A 145 15.18 -0.09 -2.24
C ASP A 145 16.59 0.24 -1.73
N GLY A 146 16.70 1.06 -0.68
CA GLY A 146 17.99 1.52 -0.14
C GLY A 146 18.59 2.73 -0.85
N GLY A 147 17.92 3.29 -1.87
CA GLY A 147 18.37 4.51 -2.54
C GLY A 147 18.23 5.75 -1.65
N GLN A 148 19.26 6.60 -1.59
CA GLN A 148 19.10 7.96 -1.07
C GLN A 148 18.60 8.87 -2.20
N LYS A 149 17.67 9.80 -1.90
CA LYS A 149 17.37 10.92 -2.80
C LYS A 149 18.67 11.71 -2.97
N HIS A 150 19.32 11.64 -4.12
CA HIS A 150 20.34 12.63 -4.46
C HIS A 150 19.61 13.97 -4.60
N LEU A 151 19.91 14.88 -3.67
CA LEU A 151 19.51 16.28 -3.77
C LEU A 151 20.55 16.94 -4.68
N GLY A 152 20.17 17.22 -5.93
CA GLY A 152 21.00 17.96 -6.86
C GLY A 152 20.73 17.55 -8.29
N ASP A 153 19.78 18.23 -8.91
CA ASP A 153 19.95 18.85 -10.23
C ASP A 153 19.48 20.32 -10.09
#